data_AF-A0A356P7I6-F1
#
_entry.id   AF-A0A356P7I6-F1
#
_cell.length_a   1.000
_cell.length_b   1.000
_cell.length_c   1.000
_cell.angle_alpha   90.00
_cell.angle_beta   90.00
_cell.angle_gamma   90.00
#
_symmetry.space_group_name_H-M   'P 1'
#
loop_
_entity.id
_entity.type
_entity.pdbx_description
1 polymer ?
#
loop_
_entity_poly.entity_id
_entity_poly.type
_entity_poly.pdbx_seq_one_letter_code
_entity_poly.pdbx_strand_id
1 'polypeptide(L)'
;MQTLPTLKLGSQGSYVRKLKMNLAGLGNNYTGFVIDTIFDVKTKKVVENFQDKVKLTRDGIAGPATWSRLIEKVIIVQKKLTARGYNPGTPDGWFGPNTTTATKIFQRDHGLYDEGIINPRTRQKLFDPSEKENFKGRPTSNNLNTLDPYVSFLARKLLQLGKVNNLDIMINVAFRSWDDQDKLYAAGRTMPGAIVTNARGGESYHNWGLAFDASPIINGKLSDDTAAFKKMGKLGEQLGLEWGGSFKSIVDLPHFQVTFGLSNEDLLNGKRPPK
;
A
#
# COMPACT_ATOMS: atom_id res chain seq x y z
N MET A 1 -24.61 -19.69 5.52
CA MET A 1 -24.00 -18.50 6.15
C MET A 1 -25.05 -17.41 6.20
N GLN A 2 -25.26 -16.78 7.36
CA GLN A 2 -26.19 -15.65 7.48
C GLN A 2 -25.75 -14.53 6.53
N THR A 3 -26.65 -14.05 5.69
CA THR A 3 -26.37 -12.95 4.76
C THR A 3 -26.21 -11.65 5.55
N LEU A 4 -25.02 -11.05 5.48
CA LEU A 4 -24.75 -9.76 6.12
C LEU A 4 -25.46 -8.63 5.38
N PRO A 5 -25.90 -7.57 6.07
CA PRO A 5 -26.63 -6.47 5.45
C PRO A 5 -25.74 -5.69 4.50
N THR A 6 -26.33 -5.20 3.41
CA THR A 6 -25.69 -4.21 2.54
C THR A 6 -25.67 -2.85 3.25
N LEU A 7 -24.47 -2.31 3.50
CA LEU A 7 -24.31 -1.00 4.15
C LEU A 7 -23.76 0.02 3.15
N LYS A 8 -24.29 1.26 3.21
CA LYS A 8 -23.92 2.38 2.34
C LYS A 8 -24.05 3.70 3.09
N LEU A 9 -23.70 4.81 2.45
CA LEU A 9 -23.87 6.15 3.02
C LEU A 9 -25.30 6.33 3.58
N GLY A 10 -25.39 6.77 4.84
CA GLY A 10 -26.66 6.93 5.55
C GLY A 10 -27.14 5.69 6.32
N SER A 11 -26.58 4.50 6.07
CA SER A 11 -26.85 3.32 6.91
C SER A 11 -26.47 3.57 8.36
N GLN A 12 -27.23 2.98 9.29
CA GLN A 12 -26.96 3.07 10.72
C GLN A 12 -27.10 1.71 11.41
N GLY A 13 -26.48 1.56 12.58
CA GLY A 13 -26.69 0.44 13.50
C GLY A 13 -25.44 -0.37 13.82
N SER A 14 -25.63 -1.49 14.52
CA SER A 14 -24.54 -2.30 15.06
C SER A 14 -23.64 -2.91 13.98
N TYR A 15 -24.18 -3.25 12.81
CA TYR A 15 -23.38 -3.75 11.69
C TYR A 15 -22.47 -2.68 11.07
N VAL A 16 -22.89 -1.41 11.08
CA VAL A 16 -22.01 -0.30 10.68
C VAL A 16 -20.83 -0.20 11.63
N ARG A 17 -21.08 -0.29 12.94
CA ARG A 17 -20.00 -0.31 13.93
C ARG A 17 -19.05 -1.49 13.73
N LYS A 18 -19.58 -2.70 13.45
CA LYS A 18 -18.76 -3.89 13.17
C LYS A 18 -17.92 -3.74 11.89
N LEU A 19 -18.50 -3.19 10.81
CA LEU A 19 -17.76 -2.85 9.58
C LEU A 19 -16.58 -1.94 9.90
N LYS A 20 -16.85 -0.84 10.62
CA LYS A 20 -15.87 0.14 11.06
C LYS A 20 -14.76 -0.48 11.92
N MET A 21 -15.12 -1.36 12.87
CA MET A 21 -14.15 -2.09 13.70
C MET A 21 -13.23 -2.97 12.85
N ASN A 22 -13.77 -3.75 11.92
CA ASN A 22 -12.96 -4.59 11.04
C ASN A 22 -12.04 -3.77 10.13
N LEU A 23 -12.55 -2.70 9.51
CA LEU A 23 -11.75 -1.80 8.67
C LEU A 23 -10.62 -1.14 9.49
N ALA A 24 -10.95 -0.59 10.66
CA ALA A 24 -9.98 0.06 11.54
C ALA A 24 -8.94 -0.93 12.06
N GLY A 25 -9.36 -2.10 12.53
CA GLY A 25 -8.48 -3.17 13.03
C GLY A 25 -7.52 -3.69 11.97
N LEU A 26 -7.94 -3.75 10.70
CA LEU A 26 -7.06 -4.06 9.57
C LEU A 26 -6.21 -2.88 9.08
N GLY A 27 -6.15 -1.79 9.84
CA GLY A 27 -5.34 -0.60 9.53
C GLY A 27 -5.91 0.31 8.45
N ASN A 28 -7.17 0.11 8.03
CA ASN A 28 -7.79 0.87 6.93
C ASN A 28 -8.39 2.22 7.36
N ASN A 29 -8.41 2.57 8.65
CA ASN A 29 -8.97 3.85 9.11
C ASN A 29 -8.01 5.02 8.89
N TYR A 30 -7.76 5.34 7.62
CA TYR A 30 -6.87 6.43 7.23
C TYR A 30 -7.51 7.82 7.37
N THR A 31 -8.84 7.88 7.33
CA THR A 31 -9.62 9.14 7.39
C THR A 31 -9.97 9.55 8.82
N GLY A 32 -9.57 8.75 9.81
CA GLY A 32 -9.89 8.98 11.22
C GLY A 32 -11.39 8.95 11.50
N PHE A 33 -12.16 8.07 10.83
CA PHE A 33 -13.57 7.92 11.17
C PHE A 33 -13.70 7.42 12.61
N VAL A 34 -14.77 7.87 13.27
CA VAL A 34 -15.13 7.41 14.61
C VAL A 34 -15.84 6.06 14.49
N ILE A 35 -15.52 5.11 15.38
CA ILE A 35 -16.16 3.80 15.48
C ILE A 35 -17.52 3.93 16.19
N ASP A 36 -18.43 4.63 15.54
CA ASP A 36 -19.83 4.78 15.93
C ASP A 36 -20.74 3.87 15.09
N THR A 37 -22.04 4.11 15.14
CA THR A 37 -23.06 3.36 14.41
C THR A 37 -23.47 4.01 13.09
N ILE A 38 -22.81 5.08 12.62
CA ILE A 38 -23.24 5.89 11.47
C ILE A 38 -22.32 5.69 10.27
N PHE A 39 -22.86 5.34 9.11
CA PHE A 39 -22.09 5.22 7.88
C PHE A 39 -22.06 6.58 7.17
N ASP A 40 -21.05 7.37 7.50
CA ASP A 40 -20.82 8.72 6.97
C ASP A 40 -19.94 8.73 5.71
N VAL A 41 -19.64 9.93 5.21
CA VAL A 41 -18.77 10.13 4.04
C VAL A 41 -17.34 9.62 4.26
N LYS A 42 -16.82 9.70 5.50
CA LYS A 42 -15.49 9.18 5.85
C LYS A 42 -15.48 7.65 5.80
N THR A 43 -16.55 7.00 6.24
CA THR A 43 -16.75 5.56 6.18
C THR A 43 -16.84 5.09 4.73
N LYS A 44 -17.64 5.76 3.89
CA LYS A 44 -17.72 5.47 2.45
C LYS A 44 -16.34 5.50 1.82
N LYS A 45 -15.55 6.54 2.08
CA LYS A 45 -14.20 6.67 1.53
C LYS A 45 -13.28 5.55 1.97
N VAL A 46 -13.36 5.07 3.22
CA VAL A 46 -12.56 3.91 3.65
C VAL A 46 -13.02 2.62 2.99
N VAL A 47 -14.33 2.42 2.80
CA VAL A 47 -14.84 1.25 2.07
C VAL A 47 -14.33 1.26 0.62
N GLU A 48 -14.39 2.40 -0.07
CA GLU A 48 -13.81 2.54 -1.41
C GLU A 48 -12.32 2.20 -1.43
N ASN A 49 -11.54 2.77 -0.50
CA ASN A 49 -10.09 2.52 -0.44
C ASN A 49 -9.80 1.04 -0.15
N PHE A 50 -10.60 0.40 0.71
CA PHE A 50 -10.48 -1.03 0.97
C PHE A 50 -10.80 -1.85 -0.29
N GLN A 51 -11.88 -1.52 -1.00
CA GLN A 51 -12.27 -2.18 -2.25
C GLN A 51 -11.17 -2.08 -3.31
N ASP A 52 -10.57 -0.90 -3.50
CA ASP A 52 -9.42 -0.71 -4.39
C ASP A 52 -8.27 -1.66 -4.02
N LYS A 53 -7.90 -1.70 -2.74
CA LYS A 53 -6.81 -2.55 -2.22
C LYS A 53 -7.06 -4.03 -2.45
N VAL A 54 -8.32 -4.47 -2.35
CA VAL A 54 -8.70 -5.87 -2.57
C VAL A 54 -9.19 -6.16 -3.99
N LYS A 55 -8.97 -5.23 -4.93
CA LYS A 55 -9.32 -5.35 -6.35
C LYS A 55 -10.82 -5.64 -6.59
N LEU A 56 -11.68 -5.05 -5.76
CA LEU A 56 -13.14 -5.05 -5.95
C LEU A 56 -13.59 -3.76 -6.65
N THR A 57 -14.85 -3.75 -7.10
CA THR A 57 -15.50 -2.52 -7.57
C THR A 57 -15.52 -1.47 -6.47
N ARG A 58 -15.03 -0.27 -6.79
CA ARG A 58 -14.90 0.89 -5.89
C ARG A 58 -16.21 1.69 -5.78
N ASP A 59 -17.27 1.06 -5.30
CA ASP A 59 -18.60 1.69 -5.17
C ASP A 59 -18.86 2.33 -3.80
N GLY A 60 -18.03 2.03 -2.79
CA GLY A 60 -18.19 2.50 -1.42
C GLY A 60 -19.34 1.81 -0.67
N ILE A 61 -19.82 0.68 -1.16
CA ILE A 61 -20.90 -0.12 -0.59
C ILE A 61 -20.33 -1.40 0.03
N ALA A 62 -20.62 -1.63 1.31
CA ALA A 62 -20.31 -2.88 1.99
C ALA A 62 -21.40 -3.92 1.71
N GLY A 63 -21.37 -4.47 0.48
CA GLY A 63 -22.17 -5.61 0.06
C GLY A 63 -21.48 -6.97 0.30
N PRO A 64 -22.05 -8.09 -0.19
CA PRO A 64 -21.55 -9.43 0.08
C PRO A 64 -20.06 -9.66 -0.27
N ALA A 65 -19.59 -9.13 -1.41
CA ALA A 65 -18.19 -9.24 -1.81
C ALA A 65 -17.24 -8.48 -0.86
N THR A 66 -17.61 -7.27 -0.47
CA THR A 66 -16.86 -6.46 0.51
C THR A 66 -16.79 -7.16 1.86
N TRP A 67 -17.93 -7.68 2.36
CA TRP A 67 -17.98 -8.43 3.62
C TRP A 67 -17.12 -9.69 3.59
N SER A 68 -17.22 -10.48 2.52
CA SER A 68 -16.45 -11.72 2.36
C SER A 68 -14.95 -11.46 2.45
N ARG A 69 -14.42 -10.48 1.70
CA ARG A 69 -13.00 -10.09 1.74
C ARG A 69 -12.58 -9.54 3.09
N LEU A 70 -13.44 -8.76 3.74
CA LEU A 70 -13.12 -8.18 5.03
C LEU A 70 -13.02 -9.25 6.13
N ILE A 71 -13.98 -10.17 6.18
CA ILE A 71 -14.03 -11.28 7.13
C ILE A 71 -12.85 -12.23 6.90
N GLU A 72 -12.59 -12.61 5.65
CA GLU A 72 -11.44 -13.45 5.27
C GLU A 72 -10.13 -12.88 5.83
N LYS A 73 -9.89 -11.58 5.62
CA LYS A 73 -8.67 -10.92 6.11
C LYS A 73 -8.57 -10.87 7.63
N VAL A 74 -9.68 -10.66 8.36
CA VAL A 74 -9.68 -10.71 9.83
C VAL A 74 -9.38 -12.12 10.33
N ILE A 75 -9.97 -13.16 9.71
CA ILE A 75 -9.70 -14.57 10.06
C ILE A 75 -8.22 -14.91 9.86
N ILE A 76 -7.59 -14.44 8.77
CA ILE A 76 -6.15 -14.65 8.52
C ILE A 76 -5.32 -14.05 9.65
N VAL A 77 -5.65 -12.83 10.11
CA VAL A 77 -4.98 -12.19 11.25
C VAL A 77 -5.19 -12.97 12.53
N GLN A 78 -6.43 -13.34 12.86
CA GLN A 78 -6.75 -14.10 14.07
C GLN A 78 -5.98 -15.42 14.09
N LYS A 79 -6.02 -16.19 13.01
CA LYS A 79 -5.25 -17.44 12.90
C LYS A 79 -3.74 -17.22 13.04
N LYS A 80 -3.20 -16.15 12.46
CA LYS A 80 -1.77 -15.85 12.55
C LYS A 80 -1.35 -15.44 13.97
N LEU A 81 -2.16 -14.64 14.66
CA LEU A 81 -1.94 -14.31 16.08
C LEU A 81 -1.95 -15.57 16.95
N THR A 82 -2.93 -16.46 16.76
CA THR A 82 -2.98 -17.76 17.44
C THR A 82 -1.73 -18.60 17.18
N ALA A 83 -1.30 -18.71 15.92
CA ALA A 83 -0.08 -19.44 15.56
C ALA A 83 1.21 -18.81 16.14
N ARG A 84 1.16 -17.54 16.55
CA ARG A 84 2.25 -16.82 17.21
C ARG A 84 2.14 -16.85 18.75
N GLY A 85 1.20 -17.60 19.32
CA GLY A 85 1.04 -17.75 20.76
C GLY A 85 0.13 -16.71 21.43
N TYR A 86 -0.54 -15.86 20.66
CA TYR A 86 -1.47 -14.86 21.17
C TYR A 86 -2.91 -15.37 21.11
N ASN A 87 -3.79 -14.91 22.00
CA ASN A 87 -5.19 -15.33 22.04
C ASN A 87 -6.14 -14.24 21.52
N PRO A 88 -6.46 -14.20 20.20
CA PRO A 88 -7.45 -13.28 19.66
C PRO A 88 -8.91 -13.76 19.84
N GLY A 89 -9.13 -14.89 20.53
CA GLY A 89 -10.41 -15.59 20.57
C GLY A 89 -10.65 -16.45 19.32
N THR A 90 -11.90 -16.84 19.10
CA THR A 90 -12.31 -17.64 17.93
C THR A 90 -12.02 -16.86 16.63
N PRO A 91 -11.45 -17.49 15.59
CA PRO A 91 -11.30 -16.90 14.26
C PRO A 91 -12.66 -16.71 13.53
N ASP A 92 -13.47 -15.80 14.03
CA ASP A 92 -14.85 -15.52 13.62
C ASP A 92 -14.97 -14.40 12.57
N GLY A 93 -13.86 -13.75 12.22
CA GLY A 93 -13.83 -12.64 11.28
C GLY A 93 -14.30 -11.30 11.85
N TRP A 94 -14.47 -11.21 13.17
CA TRP A 94 -14.73 -9.96 13.87
C TRP A 94 -13.46 -9.45 14.57
N PHE A 95 -13.04 -8.25 14.21
CA PHE A 95 -11.92 -7.57 14.89
C PHE A 95 -12.42 -6.94 16.19
N GLY A 96 -12.85 -7.81 17.11
CA GLY A 96 -13.41 -7.46 18.41
C GLY A 96 -12.35 -7.26 19.51
N PRO A 97 -12.80 -7.07 20.77
CA PRO A 97 -11.91 -6.78 21.90
C PRO A 97 -10.77 -7.79 22.09
N ASN A 98 -11.02 -9.09 21.90
CA ASN A 98 -9.99 -10.13 22.04
C ASN A 98 -8.91 -9.99 20.95
N THR A 99 -9.30 -9.84 19.69
CA THR A 99 -8.37 -9.60 18.58
C THR A 99 -7.56 -8.32 18.78
N THR A 100 -8.20 -7.24 19.23
CA THR A 100 -7.51 -5.97 19.57
C THR A 100 -6.49 -6.19 20.69
N THR A 101 -6.88 -6.81 21.79
CA THR A 101 -5.98 -7.08 22.93
C THR A 101 -4.80 -7.95 22.51
N ALA A 102 -5.04 -9.04 21.79
CA ALA A 102 -3.98 -9.90 21.26
C ALA A 102 -3.01 -9.13 20.34
N THR A 103 -3.54 -8.24 19.49
CA THR A 103 -2.73 -7.39 18.62
C THR A 103 -1.87 -6.42 19.43
N LYS A 104 -2.41 -5.80 20.48
CA LYS A 104 -1.64 -4.91 21.37
C LYS A 104 -0.51 -5.63 22.08
N ILE A 105 -0.77 -6.82 22.62
CA ILE A 105 0.26 -7.63 23.29
C ILE A 105 1.35 -8.00 22.26
N PHE A 106 0.96 -8.50 21.08
CA PHE A 106 1.90 -8.76 19.99
C PHE A 106 2.76 -7.54 19.65
N GLN A 107 2.14 -6.37 19.53
CA GLN A 107 2.86 -5.12 19.23
C GLN A 107 3.89 -4.78 20.32
N ARG A 108 3.53 -4.84 21.61
CA ARG A 108 4.47 -4.59 22.71
C ARG A 108 5.66 -5.53 22.68
N ASP A 109 5.39 -6.83 22.54
CA ASP A 109 6.43 -7.88 22.54
C ASP A 109 7.42 -7.71 21.38
N HIS A 110 7.00 -7.05 20.29
CA HIS A 110 7.82 -6.82 19.10
C HIS A 110 8.31 -5.35 18.96
N GLY A 111 8.22 -4.55 20.03
CA GLY A 111 8.71 -3.17 20.06
C GLY A 111 7.96 -2.22 19.12
N LEU A 112 6.68 -2.50 18.87
CA LEU A 112 5.76 -1.67 18.10
C LEU A 112 4.86 -0.87 19.04
N TYR A 113 4.33 0.25 18.56
CA TYR A 113 3.32 1.01 19.29
C TYR A 113 2.00 0.21 19.36
N ASP A 114 1.41 0.08 20.54
CA ASP A 114 0.34 -0.88 20.83
C ASP A 114 -1.07 -0.34 20.55
N GLU A 115 -1.26 0.17 19.34
CA GLU A 115 -2.52 0.73 18.86
C GLU A 115 -3.64 -0.31 18.73
N GLY A 116 -3.29 -1.60 18.63
CA GLY A 116 -4.25 -2.70 18.46
C GLY A 116 -4.77 -2.83 17.04
N ILE A 117 -4.04 -2.32 16.04
CA ILE A 117 -4.38 -2.39 14.62
C ILE A 117 -3.27 -3.07 13.80
N ILE A 118 -3.64 -3.75 12.72
CA ILE A 118 -2.72 -4.40 11.78
C ILE A 118 -2.28 -3.38 10.72
N ASN A 119 -1.54 -2.36 11.14
CA ASN A 119 -0.86 -1.44 10.21
C ASN A 119 0.27 -2.18 9.44
N PRO A 120 0.86 -1.57 8.39
CA PRO A 120 1.89 -2.25 7.59
C PRO A 120 3.07 -2.80 8.40
N ARG A 121 3.53 -2.07 9.45
CA ARG A 121 4.64 -2.51 10.31
C ARG A 121 4.26 -3.71 11.16
N THR A 122 3.06 -3.68 11.72
CA THR A 122 2.48 -4.79 12.48
C THR A 122 2.30 -6.01 11.59
N ARG A 123 1.80 -5.82 10.35
CA ARG A 123 1.66 -6.88 9.36
C ARG A 123 3.01 -7.50 9.00
N GLN A 124 4.03 -6.69 8.71
CA GLN A 124 5.37 -7.19 8.41
C GLN A 124 5.86 -8.07 9.56
N LYS A 125 5.91 -7.57 10.80
CA LYS A 125 6.34 -8.38 11.96
C LYS A 125 5.48 -9.63 12.17
N LEU A 126 4.17 -9.53 11.94
CA LEU A 126 3.24 -10.64 12.17
C LEU A 126 3.31 -11.73 11.09
N PHE A 127 3.61 -11.39 9.84
CA PHE A 127 3.59 -12.34 8.72
C PHE A 127 4.99 -12.70 8.21
N ASP A 128 5.95 -11.77 8.26
CA ASP A 128 7.33 -11.92 7.83
C ASP A 128 8.31 -11.17 8.78
N PRO A 129 8.72 -11.81 9.90
CA PRO A 129 9.51 -11.16 10.93
C PRO A 129 10.99 -10.96 10.56
N SER A 130 11.40 -11.19 9.32
CA SER A 130 12.81 -11.23 8.92
C SER A 130 13.53 -9.88 9.12
N GLU A 131 14.72 -9.92 9.74
CA GLU A 131 15.54 -8.72 9.98
C GLU A 131 16.25 -8.20 8.72
N LYS A 132 16.46 -9.07 7.73
CA LYS A 132 17.07 -8.70 6.44
C LYS A 132 16.29 -7.62 5.69
N GLU A 133 15.02 -7.46 6.04
CA GLU A 133 14.05 -6.56 5.41
C GLU A 133 13.64 -5.45 6.39
N ASN A 134 14.52 -5.14 7.34
CA ASN A 134 14.36 -4.01 8.24
C ASN A 134 14.58 -2.70 7.46
N PHE A 135 13.54 -2.27 6.75
CA PHE A 135 13.52 -0.98 6.05
C PHE A 135 13.49 0.21 7.00
N LYS A 136 13.32 -0.01 8.32
CA LYS A 136 13.32 1.04 9.33
C LYS A 136 14.70 1.72 9.34
N GLY A 137 14.71 3.03 9.08
CA GLY A 137 15.94 3.83 9.05
C GLY A 137 16.73 3.77 7.74
N ARG A 138 16.28 2.99 6.73
CA ARG A 138 16.87 3.06 5.38
C ARG A 138 16.41 4.37 4.72
N PRO A 139 17.31 5.30 4.34
CA PRO A 139 16.92 6.59 3.78
C PRO A 139 16.39 6.43 2.35
N THR A 140 15.47 7.32 1.96
CA THR A 140 15.09 7.49 0.56
C THR A 140 16.34 7.84 -0.27
N SER A 141 16.47 7.25 -1.45
CA SER A 141 17.67 7.36 -2.28
C SER A 141 17.30 7.33 -3.76
N ASN A 142 18.08 8.03 -4.58
CA ASN A 142 18.08 7.92 -6.04
C ASN A 142 19.14 6.94 -6.57
N ASN A 143 19.93 6.30 -5.68
CA ASN A 143 20.97 5.37 -6.09
C ASN A 143 20.34 4.05 -6.58
N LEU A 144 20.58 3.70 -7.84
CA LEU A 144 20.04 2.49 -8.47
C LEU A 144 20.49 1.18 -7.80
N ASN A 145 21.57 1.17 -7.03
CA ASN A 145 21.98 -0.01 -6.27
C ASN A 145 21.07 -0.28 -5.06
N THR A 146 20.11 0.61 -4.79
CA THR A 146 19.09 0.40 -3.75
C THR A 146 17.88 -0.39 -4.22
N LEU A 147 17.75 -0.60 -5.53
CA LEU A 147 16.70 -1.40 -6.15
C LEU A 147 17.04 -2.89 -6.11
N ASP A 148 16.03 -3.72 -6.36
CA ASP A 148 16.23 -5.10 -6.78
C ASP A 148 17.19 -5.16 -7.99
N PRO A 149 18.11 -6.15 -8.08
CA PRO A 149 19.12 -6.19 -9.14
C PRO A 149 18.54 -6.15 -10.56
N TYR A 150 17.42 -6.86 -10.80
CA TYR A 150 16.79 -6.87 -12.11
C TYR A 150 16.13 -5.52 -12.42
N VAL A 151 15.49 -4.91 -11.42
CA VAL A 151 14.91 -3.56 -11.55
C VAL A 151 16.00 -2.50 -11.79
N SER A 152 17.13 -2.60 -11.09
CA SER A 152 18.30 -1.74 -11.32
C SER A 152 18.86 -1.90 -12.75
N PHE A 153 18.96 -3.13 -13.23
CA PHE A 153 19.36 -3.42 -14.60
C PHE A 153 18.43 -2.75 -15.62
N LEU A 154 17.11 -2.90 -15.46
CA LEU A 154 16.13 -2.26 -16.36
C LEU A 154 16.17 -0.73 -16.27
N ALA A 155 16.32 -0.15 -15.08
CA ALA A 155 16.49 1.29 -14.93
C ALA A 155 17.72 1.80 -15.69
N ARG A 156 18.86 1.11 -15.61
CA ARG A 156 20.07 1.45 -16.38
C ARG A 156 19.85 1.31 -17.88
N LYS A 157 19.11 0.28 -18.32
CA LYS A 157 18.72 0.11 -19.72
C LYS A 157 17.81 1.23 -20.21
N LEU A 158 16.89 1.73 -19.38
CA LEU A 158 16.06 2.88 -19.72
C LEU A 158 16.91 4.13 -19.95
N LEU A 159 17.89 4.40 -19.07
CA LEU A 159 18.82 5.53 -19.26
C LEU A 159 19.61 5.42 -20.57
N GLN A 160 20.08 4.21 -20.90
CA GLN A 160 20.78 3.95 -22.17
C GLN A 160 19.85 4.13 -23.37
N LEU A 161 18.64 3.59 -23.29
CA LEU A 161 17.65 3.63 -24.37
C LEU A 161 17.14 5.06 -24.61
N GLY A 162 16.99 5.86 -23.55
CA GLY A 162 16.71 7.30 -23.67
C GLY A 162 17.76 8.02 -24.49
N LYS A 163 19.05 7.86 -24.15
CA LYS A 163 20.17 8.51 -24.85
C LYS A 163 20.18 8.20 -26.34
N VAL A 164 20.06 6.93 -26.72
CA VAL A 164 20.05 6.54 -28.15
C VAL A 164 18.80 7.03 -28.90
N ASN A 165 17.74 7.40 -28.18
CA ASN A 165 16.52 7.98 -28.73
C ASN A 165 16.46 9.52 -28.56
N ASN A 166 17.58 10.20 -28.32
CA ASN A 166 17.63 11.65 -28.10
C ASN A 166 16.68 12.11 -26.98
N LEU A 167 16.74 11.43 -25.83
CA LEU A 167 16.01 11.79 -24.62
C LEU A 167 16.89 11.53 -23.40
N ASP A 168 17.43 12.59 -22.82
CA ASP A 168 18.13 12.47 -21.54
C ASP A 168 17.12 12.20 -20.42
N ILE A 169 17.48 11.29 -19.51
CA ILE A 169 16.62 10.85 -18.41
C ILE A 169 17.44 10.89 -17.11
N MET A 170 16.82 11.33 -16.03
CA MET A 170 17.36 11.27 -14.67
C MET A 170 16.47 10.39 -13.79
N ILE A 171 17.10 9.66 -12.86
CA ILE A 171 16.40 8.96 -11.77
C ILE A 171 16.18 9.94 -10.62
N ASN A 172 14.92 10.23 -10.31
CA ASN A 172 14.52 11.10 -9.21
C ASN A 172 14.58 10.36 -7.88
N VAL A 173 13.97 9.18 -7.84
CA VAL A 173 13.83 8.35 -6.65
C VAL A 173 13.94 6.88 -7.06
N ALA A 174 14.81 6.14 -6.40
CA ALA A 174 14.87 4.69 -6.48
C ALA A 174 14.11 4.12 -5.26
N PHE A 175 14.83 3.74 -4.20
CA PHE A 175 14.21 3.34 -2.94
C PHE A 175 13.57 4.52 -2.20
N ARG A 176 12.34 4.35 -1.71
CA ARG A 176 11.68 5.31 -0.80
C ARG A 176 11.49 4.66 0.56
N SER A 177 11.92 5.36 1.60
CA SER A 177 11.71 4.89 2.97
C SER A 177 10.21 4.81 3.31
N TRP A 178 9.85 3.96 4.27
CA TRP A 178 8.46 3.85 4.72
C TRP A 178 7.99 5.16 5.36
N ASP A 179 8.89 5.83 6.10
CA ASP A 179 8.58 7.09 6.78
C ASP A 179 8.32 8.22 5.76
N ASP A 180 9.11 8.30 4.69
CA ASP A 180 8.89 9.30 3.64
C ASP A 180 7.64 8.99 2.81
N GLN A 181 7.33 7.71 2.60
CA GLN A 181 6.06 7.32 1.99
C GLN A 181 4.87 7.71 2.86
N ASP A 182 4.96 7.55 4.18
CA ASP A 182 3.91 8.01 5.11
C ASP A 182 3.74 9.54 5.09
N LYS A 183 4.83 10.32 4.91
CA LYS A 183 4.74 11.78 4.70
C LYS A 183 4.00 12.12 3.39
N LEU A 184 4.30 11.42 2.29
CA LEU A 184 3.55 11.60 1.04
C LEU A 184 2.08 11.23 1.21
N TYR A 185 1.79 10.18 1.97
CA TYR A 185 0.44 9.78 2.30
C TYR A 185 -0.32 10.85 3.11
N ALA A 186 0.37 11.54 4.01
CA ALA A 186 -0.21 12.58 4.86
C ALA A 186 -0.66 13.84 4.09
N ALA A 187 -0.02 14.15 2.96
CA ALA A 187 -0.36 15.31 2.13
C ALA A 187 -1.82 15.27 1.63
N GLY A 188 -2.53 16.38 1.77
CA GLY A 188 -3.95 16.52 1.44
C GLY A 188 -4.90 15.77 2.38
N ARG A 189 -4.38 15.19 3.47
CA ARG A 189 -5.16 14.47 4.49
C ARG A 189 -4.98 15.10 5.87
N THR A 190 -3.75 15.04 6.38
CA THR A 190 -3.36 15.58 7.69
C THR A 190 -2.28 16.65 7.58
N MET A 191 -1.72 16.86 6.38
CA MET A 191 -0.80 17.94 6.05
C MET A 191 -1.31 18.69 4.79
N PRO A 192 -1.00 19.99 4.63
CA PRO A 192 -1.29 20.72 3.39
C PRO A 192 -0.65 20.05 2.16
N GLY A 193 -1.26 20.24 0.98
CA GLY A 193 -0.77 19.72 -0.29
C GLY A 193 -1.80 18.88 -1.04
N ALA A 194 -1.46 18.47 -2.27
CA ALA A 194 -2.30 17.59 -3.07
C ALA A 194 -2.13 16.12 -2.64
N ILE A 195 -3.18 15.31 -2.77
CA ILE A 195 -3.08 13.86 -2.62
C ILE A 195 -2.34 13.31 -3.84
N VAL A 196 -1.09 12.87 -3.64
CA VAL A 196 -0.25 12.28 -4.69
C VAL A 196 -0.15 10.75 -4.61
N THR A 197 -0.63 10.16 -3.51
CA THR A 197 -0.61 8.71 -3.32
C THR A 197 -1.76 8.23 -2.42
N ASN A 198 -2.13 6.96 -2.59
CA ASN A 198 -3.04 6.22 -1.70
C ASN A 198 -2.31 5.15 -0.87
N ALA A 199 -0.98 5.03 -1.00
CA ALA A 199 -0.17 4.04 -0.31
C ALA A 199 0.52 4.62 0.94
N ARG A 200 0.40 3.94 2.08
CA ARG A 200 1.28 4.17 3.25
C ARG A 200 2.66 3.53 3.05
N GLY A 201 3.58 3.80 3.96
CA GLY A 201 4.83 3.06 4.06
C GLY A 201 4.59 1.55 4.13
N GLY A 202 5.26 0.82 3.24
CA GLY A 202 5.10 -0.63 3.05
C GLY A 202 4.04 -1.02 2.01
N GLU A 203 3.23 -0.06 1.55
CA GLU A 203 2.17 -0.27 0.54
C GLU A 203 2.55 0.32 -0.83
N SER A 204 3.80 0.73 -1.03
CA SER A 204 4.33 1.19 -2.32
C SER A 204 5.51 0.32 -2.74
N TYR A 205 5.62 -0.02 -4.03
CA TYR A 205 6.75 -0.80 -4.56
C TYR A 205 8.11 -0.10 -4.39
N HIS A 206 8.15 1.23 -4.24
CA HIS A 206 9.39 1.93 -3.88
C HIS A 206 9.94 1.49 -2.52
N ASN A 207 9.06 1.11 -1.59
CA ASN A 207 9.43 0.66 -0.25
C ASN A 207 10.11 -0.71 -0.25
N TRP A 208 10.09 -1.40 -1.39
CA TRP A 208 10.62 -2.73 -1.61
C TRP A 208 11.74 -2.76 -2.66
N GLY A 209 12.15 -1.60 -3.17
CA GLY A 209 13.16 -1.51 -4.25
C GLY A 209 12.65 -2.02 -5.61
N LEU A 210 11.33 -2.09 -5.80
CA LEU A 210 10.69 -2.65 -7.00
C LEU A 210 10.10 -1.57 -7.93
N ALA A 211 10.31 -0.30 -7.60
CA ALA A 211 9.89 0.83 -8.41
C ALA A 211 10.91 1.96 -8.33
N PHE A 212 10.89 2.82 -9.34
CA PHE A 212 11.67 4.04 -9.40
C PHE A 212 10.90 5.13 -10.16
N ASP A 213 11.18 6.38 -9.81
CA ASP A 213 10.66 7.56 -10.51
C ASP A 213 11.79 8.16 -11.34
N ALA A 214 11.51 8.49 -12.59
CA ALA A 214 12.43 9.12 -13.52
C ALA A 214 11.80 10.34 -14.18
N SER A 215 12.62 11.28 -14.64
CA SER A 215 12.17 12.48 -15.35
C SER A 215 13.01 12.72 -16.61
N PRO A 216 12.40 13.22 -17.69
CA PRO A 216 13.13 13.69 -18.85
C PRO A 216 13.92 14.97 -18.52
N ILE A 217 15.09 15.10 -19.13
CA ILE A 217 15.89 16.32 -19.13
C ILE A 217 15.79 16.94 -20.53
N ILE A 218 15.41 18.21 -20.59
CA ILE A 218 15.37 19.01 -21.81
C ILE A 218 16.22 20.26 -21.59
N ASN A 219 17.16 20.54 -22.50
CA ASN A 219 18.08 21.67 -22.39
C ASN A 219 18.83 21.73 -21.05
N GLY A 220 19.25 20.57 -20.54
CA GLY A 220 19.98 20.44 -19.28
C GLY A 220 19.15 20.64 -18.01
N LYS A 221 17.82 20.76 -18.09
CA LYS A 221 16.91 20.93 -16.94
C LYS A 221 15.87 19.82 -16.89
N LEU A 222 15.41 19.50 -15.68
CA LEU A 222 14.23 18.66 -15.48
C LEU A 222 13.04 19.27 -16.21
N SER A 223 12.33 18.46 -16.97
CA SER A 223 11.16 18.88 -17.73
C SER A 223 9.88 18.32 -17.13
N ASP A 224 8.82 19.12 -17.16
CA ASP A 224 7.43 18.76 -16.90
C ASP A 224 6.66 18.44 -18.20
N ASP A 225 7.34 18.38 -19.35
CA ASP A 225 6.73 18.13 -20.65
C ASP A 225 6.12 16.72 -20.70
N THR A 226 4.80 16.69 -20.81
CA THR A 226 4.01 15.46 -20.88
C THR A 226 4.37 14.62 -22.10
N ALA A 227 4.75 15.24 -23.23
CA ALA A 227 5.15 14.49 -24.42
C ALA A 227 6.48 13.75 -24.19
N ALA A 228 7.47 14.41 -23.57
CA ALA A 228 8.72 13.77 -23.16
C ALA A 228 8.50 12.64 -22.15
N PHE A 229 7.62 12.81 -21.16
CA PHE A 229 7.24 11.73 -20.24
C PHE A 229 6.60 10.55 -20.97
N LYS A 230 5.69 10.80 -21.92
CA LYS A 230 5.08 9.74 -22.74
C LYS A 230 6.13 8.99 -23.57
N LYS A 231 7.07 9.70 -24.16
CA LYS A 231 8.20 9.09 -24.91
C LYS A 231 9.04 8.21 -23.97
N MET A 232 9.45 8.73 -22.82
CA MET A 232 10.18 7.97 -21.79
C MET A 232 9.41 6.74 -21.33
N GLY A 233 8.11 6.88 -21.06
CA GLY A 233 7.20 5.81 -20.68
C GLY A 233 7.19 4.66 -21.69
N LYS A 234 7.03 4.99 -22.97
CA LYS A 234 7.04 4.01 -24.06
C LYS A 234 8.37 3.29 -24.21
N LEU A 235 9.49 3.98 -24.01
CA LEU A 235 10.81 3.33 -23.96
C LEU A 235 10.93 2.38 -22.76
N GLY A 236 10.38 2.74 -21.60
CA GLY A 236 10.34 1.86 -20.44
C GLY A 236 9.50 0.60 -20.69
N GLU A 237 8.32 0.76 -21.28
CA GLU A 237 7.45 -0.37 -21.64
C GLU A 237 8.13 -1.35 -22.62
N GLN A 238 8.92 -0.85 -23.58
CA GLN A 238 9.72 -1.71 -24.49
C GLN A 238 10.72 -2.60 -23.74
N LEU A 239 11.18 -2.17 -22.57
CA LEU A 239 12.08 -2.93 -21.70
C LEU A 239 11.34 -3.88 -20.75
N GLY A 240 10.00 -3.91 -20.80
CA GLY A 240 9.16 -4.71 -19.90
C GLY A 240 8.87 -4.04 -18.56
N LEU A 241 9.13 -2.74 -18.41
CA LEU A 241 8.70 -1.98 -17.22
C LEU A 241 7.20 -1.71 -17.30
N GLU A 242 6.51 -1.85 -16.16
CA GLU A 242 5.18 -1.26 -16.00
C GLU A 242 5.33 0.24 -15.78
N TRP A 243 4.65 1.07 -16.58
CA TRP A 243 4.77 2.53 -16.50
C TRP A 243 3.51 3.18 -15.92
N GLY A 244 3.69 4.04 -14.90
CA GLY A 244 2.60 4.69 -14.17
C GLY A 244 1.74 5.64 -15.00
N GLY A 245 2.22 6.11 -16.16
CA GLY A 245 1.42 6.86 -17.12
C GLY A 245 0.29 6.06 -17.78
N SER A 246 0.32 4.72 -17.66
CA SER A 246 -0.74 3.82 -18.15
C SER A 246 -1.79 3.47 -17.08
N PHE A 247 -1.60 3.90 -15.83
CA PHE A 247 -2.52 3.60 -14.74
C PHE A 247 -3.86 4.32 -14.95
N LYS A 248 -4.97 3.71 -14.48
CA LYS A 248 -6.29 4.35 -14.56
C LYS A 248 -6.45 5.51 -13.57
N SER A 249 -5.88 5.34 -12.39
CA SER A 249 -5.83 6.34 -11.32
C SER A 249 -4.95 5.78 -10.18
N ILE A 250 -4.08 6.55 -9.54
CA ILE A 250 -3.61 7.89 -9.95
C ILE A 250 -2.63 7.70 -11.11
N VAL A 251 -2.76 8.50 -12.17
CA VAL A 251 -1.79 8.51 -13.28
C VAL A 251 -0.50 9.14 -12.77
N ASP A 252 0.62 8.42 -12.89
CA ASP A 252 1.92 8.83 -12.32
C ASP A 252 3.00 8.76 -13.40
N LEU A 253 3.20 9.87 -14.12
CA LEU A 253 4.07 9.90 -15.31
C LEU A 253 5.55 9.59 -15.02
N PRO A 254 6.15 10.02 -13.90
CA PRO A 254 7.51 9.64 -13.54
C PRO A 254 7.72 8.16 -13.21
N HIS A 255 6.65 7.43 -12.85
CA HIS A 255 6.76 6.16 -12.16
C HIS A 255 6.99 4.95 -13.07
N PHE A 256 7.90 4.07 -12.68
CA PHE A 256 8.12 2.75 -13.28
C PHE A 256 8.23 1.67 -12.21
N GLN A 257 7.71 0.48 -12.48
CA GLN A 257 7.78 -0.64 -11.55
C GLN A 257 7.96 -2.00 -12.24
N VAL A 258 8.41 -2.99 -11.47
CA VAL A 258 8.34 -4.41 -11.82
C VAL A 258 7.76 -5.15 -10.62
N THR A 259 6.57 -5.72 -10.79
CA THR A 259 5.85 -6.35 -9.67
C THR A 259 6.21 -7.81 -9.46
N PHE A 260 6.76 -8.48 -10.49
CA PHE A 260 6.95 -9.94 -10.50
C PHE A 260 5.65 -10.72 -10.23
N GLY A 261 4.49 -10.12 -10.51
CA GLY A 261 3.18 -10.68 -10.17
C GLY A 261 2.85 -10.65 -8.67
N LEU A 262 3.69 -10.03 -7.83
CA LEU A 262 3.48 -9.88 -6.39
C LEU A 262 2.67 -8.62 -6.11
N SER A 263 1.72 -8.71 -5.18
CA SER A 263 1.07 -7.54 -4.60
C SER A 263 1.86 -6.98 -3.41
N ASN A 264 1.58 -5.74 -2.99
CA ASN A 264 2.13 -5.21 -1.73
C ASN A 264 1.77 -6.08 -0.51
N GLU A 265 0.60 -6.73 -0.52
CA GLU A 265 0.22 -7.65 0.55
C GLU A 265 1.07 -8.93 0.53
N ASP A 266 1.43 -9.45 -0.65
CA ASP A 266 2.37 -10.56 -0.78
C ASP A 266 3.73 -10.20 -0.19
N LEU A 267 4.24 -8.99 -0.50
CA LEU A 267 5.51 -8.48 0.03
C LEU A 267 5.47 -8.31 1.55
N LEU A 268 4.41 -7.70 2.09
CA LEU A 268 4.19 -7.57 3.54
C LEU A 268 4.04 -8.92 4.25
N ASN A 269 3.66 -9.98 3.52
CA ASN A 269 3.54 -11.34 4.02
C ASN A 269 4.78 -12.21 3.74
N GLY A 270 5.88 -11.62 3.24
CA GLY A 270 7.16 -12.31 3.09
C GLY A 270 7.45 -12.94 1.74
N LYS A 271 6.54 -12.82 0.75
CA LYS A 271 6.88 -13.21 -0.62
C LYS A 271 7.88 -12.20 -1.19
N ARG A 272 8.78 -12.66 -2.05
CA ARG A 272 9.83 -11.84 -2.65
C ARG A 272 9.98 -12.16 -4.14
N PRO A 273 10.51 -11.23 -4.95
CA PRO A 273 10.89 -11.53 -6.33
C PRO A 273 11.80 -12.77 -6.41
N PRO A 274 11.77 -13.49 -7.54
CA PRO A 274 12.77 -14.52 -7.81
C PRO A 274 14.17 -13.92 -7.81
N LYS A 275 15.16 -14.69 -7.34
CA LYS A 275 16.58 -14.31 -7.32
C LYS A 275 17.28 -14.73 -8.60
#